data_AF-A0A7Y2PKZ8-F1
#
_entry.id   AF-A0A7Y2PKZ8-F1
#
_cell.length_a   1.000
_cell.length_b   1.000
_cell.length_c   1.000
_cell.angle_alpha   90.00
_cell.angle_beta   90.00
_cell.angle_gamma   90.00
#
_symmetry.space_group_name_H-M   'P 1'
#
loop_
_entity.id
_entity.type
_entity.pdbx_description
1 polymer ?
#
loop_
_entity_poly.entity_id
_entity_poly.type
_entity_poly.pdbx_seq_one_letter_code
_entity_poly.pdbx_strand_id
1 'polypeptide(L)'
;MYREVAVTYYLNEKGRKDAILKGMDGKVRQTILVPVTPELLEVAEVDSEGDIIVNVCTKKVYKVREISKNLDLSVPVDDTVYSVRTYVMNYPVLSSEEETIYFDHVPDKEEMYEFILRKYKEEKENYEKAKAELETKLKEFEENILPQLISKEKEKLQKKILEEQIEKEKKQKELEEKKEWIEKYGSEYLKKAFAQGFDCQRLYVKERAAKEFPGFIVDFDDRVSWKERSCPSEQALEEMIKLKEKGYDADVVWVTWVPADLQGEDEEYYEFEEQEAVVIRNYLGKYDLIKLY
;
A
#
# COMPACT_ATOMS: atom_id res chain seq x y z
N MET A 1 -38.64 5.20 45.67
CA MET A 1 -37.70 6.29 45.99
C MET A 1 -36.39 5.62 46.35
N TYR A 2 -35.42 5.61 45.43
CA TYR A 2 -34.14 4.94 45.65
C TYR A 2 -33.44 5.63 46.82
N ARG A 3 -33.21 4.88 47.91
CA ARG A 3 -32.59 5.40 49.13
C ARG A 3 -31.10 5.06 49.21
N GLU A 4 -30.65 4.07 48.43
CA GLU A 4 -29.28 3.58 48.45
C GLU A 4 -28.79 3.25 47.04
N VAL A 5 -27.47 3.34 46.86
CA VAL A 5 -26.68 3.00 45.68
C VAL A 5 -25.88 1.75 46.00
N ALA A 6 -25.89 0.77 45.10
CA ALA A 6 -25.05 -0.41 45.25
C ALA A 6 -23.64 -0.13 44.72
N VAL A 7 -22.67 -0.05 45.65
CA VAL A 7 -21.27 0.19 45.30
C VAL A 7 -20.50 -1.12 45.30
N THR A 8 -19.92 -1.46 44.15
CA THR A 8 -19.07 -2.66 44.00
C THR A 8 -17.59 -2.29 44.16
N TYR A 9 -16.87 -3.02 45.00
CA TYR A 9 -15.43 -2.85 45.24
C TYR A 9 -14.68 -4.18 45.33
N TYR A 10 -13.35 -4.14 45.23
CA TYR A 10 -12.49 -5.32 45.39
C TYR A 10 -11.66 -5.27 46.68
N LEU A 11 -11.51 -6.43 47.32
CA LEU A 11 -10.63 -6.65 48.45
C LEU A 11 -9.36 -7.40 48.03
N ASN A 12 -8.20 -6.95 48.49
CA ASN A 12 -6.97 -7.75 48.40
C ASN A 12 -6.96 -8.88 49.45
N GLU A 13 -5.88 -9.64 49.57
CA GLU A 13 -5.78 -10.73 50.56
C GLU A 13 -6.01 -10.25 52.01
N LYS A 14 -5.42 -9.11 52.40
CA LYS A 14 -5.59 -8.53 53.73
C LYS A 14 -7.05 -8.13 53.97
N GLY A 15 -7.66 -7.46 52.99
CA GLY A 15 -9.06 -7.04 53.06
C GLY A 15 -10.03 -8.22 53.14
N ARG A 16 -9.76 -9.31 52.41
CA ARG A 16 -10.58 -10.54 52.50
C ARG A 16 -10.50 -11.19 53.87
N LYS A 17 -9.31 -11.19 54.51
CA LYS A 17 -9.17 -11.67 55.90
C LYS A 17 -9.97 -10.79 56.87
N ASP A 18 -9.92 -9.47 56.71
CA ASP A 18 -10.74 -8.53 57.49
C ASP A 18 -12.25 -8.80 57.29
N ALA A 19 -12.69 -9.05 56.06
CA ALA A 19 -14.08 -9.38 55.75
C ALA A 19 -14.55 -10.66 56.46
N ILE A 20 -13.73 -11.71 56.47
CA ILE A 20 -14.05 -12.96 57.20
C ILE A 20 -14.15 -12.70 58.70
N LEU A 21 -13.23 -11.91 59.28
CA LEU A 21 -13.27 -11.54 60.69
C LEU A 21 -14.54 -10.75 61.05
N LYS A 22 -15.06 -9.95 60.12
CA LYS A 22 -16.33 -9.22 60.23
C LYS A 22 -17.58 -10.07 59.91
N GLY A 23 -17.42 -11.37 59.65
CA GLY A 23 -18.52 -12.30 59.37
C GLY A 23 -19.06 -12.26 57.94
N MET A 24 -18.32 -11.68 57.00
CA MET A 24 -18.65 -11.64 55.56
C MET A 24 -18.07 -12.86 54.82
N ASP A 25 -18.38 -12.99 53.53
CA ASP A 25 -18.04 -14.18 52.72
C ASP A 25 -16.56 -14.28 52.29
N GLY A 26 -15.77 -13.23 52.53
CA GLY A 26 -14.35 -13.19 52.17
C GLY A 26 -14.06 -13.18 50.65
N LYS A 27 -15.06 -12.96 49.80
CA LYS A 27 -14.85 -12.87 48.34
C LYS A 27 -14.06 -11.62 47.96
N VAL A 28 -13.43 -11.67 46.78
CA VAL A 28 -12.72 -10.51 46.20
C VAL A 28 -13.71 -9.38 45.91
N ARG A 29 -14.81 -9.67 45.22
CA ARG A 29 -15.86 -8.72 44.90
C ARG A 29 -16.83 -8.60 46.06
N GLN A 30 -17.02 -7.38 46.53
CA GLN A 30 -17.94 -7.03 47.60
C GLN A 30 -18.90 -5.92 47.14
N THR A 31 -20.03 -5.81 47.82
CA THR A 31 -21.04 -4.77 47.56
C THR A 31 -21.44 -4.13 48.88
N ILE A 32 -21.50 -2.79 48.89
CA ILE A 32 -21.99 -1.99 50.01
C ILE A 32 -23.08 -1.03 49.53
N LEU A 33 -24.11 -0.83 50.35
CA LEU A 33 -25.21 0.10 50.07
C LEU A 33 -24.90 1.46 50.71
N VAL A 34 -24.76 2.50 49.89
CA VAL A 34 -24.46 3.87 50.33
C VAL A 34 -25.67 4.77 50.04
N PRO A 35 -26.04 5.74 50.91
CA PRO A 35 -27.15 6.64 50.64
C PRO A 35 -26.98 7.39 49.31
N VAL A 36 -28.06 7.53 48.54
CA VAL A 36 -28.03 8.30 47.29
C VAL A 36 -27.79 9.78 47.61
N THR A 37 -26.80 10.39 46.97
CA THR A 37 -26.57 11.84 46.96
C THR A 37 -26.54 12.38 45.53
N PRO A 38 -26.79 13.68 45.31
CA PRO A 38 -26.67 14.29 43.98
C PRO A 38 -25.29 14.03 43.33
N GLU A 39 -24.22 14.07 44.12
CA GLU A 39 -22.85 13.85 43.66
C GLU A 39 -22.61 12.40 43.22
N LEU A 40 -23.19 11.42 43.94
CA LEU A 40 -23.13 10.02 43.52
C LEU A 40 -23.92 9.76 42.25
N LEU A 41 -25.04 10.46 42.03
CA LEU A 41 -25.82 10.34 40.80
C LEU A 41 -25.07 10.82 39.56
N GLU A 42 -24.08 11.72 39.71
CA GLU A 42 -23.25 12.15 38.58
C GLU A 42 -22.29 11.05 38.08
N VAL A 43 -21.98 10.07 38.93
CA VAL A 43 -20.96 9.05 38.67
C VAL A 43 -21.50 7.62 38.65
N ALA A 44 -22.76 7.45 39.04
CA ALA A 44 -23.45 6.17 39.03
C ALA A 44 -23.96 5.82 37.63
N GLU A 45 -24.09 4.53 37.39
CA GLU A 45 -24.78 3.96 36.24
C GLU A 45 -26.14 3.43 36.69
N VAL A 46 -27.10 3.41 35.77
CA VAL A 46 -28.40 2.76 35.98
C VAL A 46 -28.38 1.47 35.18
N ASP A 47 -28.57 0.35 35.86
CA ASP A 47 -28.58 -0.95 35.18
C ASP A 47 -29.92 -1.22 34.47
N SER A 48 -30.05 -2.39 33.84
CA SER A 48 -31.25 -2.77 33.10
C SER A 48 -32.50 -2.94 33.96
N GLU A 49 -32.34 -3.10 35.28
CA GLU A 49 -33.44 -3.24 36.24
C GLU A 49 -33.85 -1.88 36.86
N GLY A 50 -33.08 -0.82 36.55
CA GLY A 50 -33.30 0.52 37.05
C GLY A 50 -32.56 0.79 38.37
N ASP A 51 -31.68 -0.11 38.81
CA ASP A 51 -30.92 0.07 40.03
C ASP A 51 -29.70 0.97 39.80
N ILE A 52 -29.41 1.80 40.81
CA ILE A 52 -28.30 2.74 40.79
C ILE A 52 -27.05 2.02 41.30
N ILE A 53 -26.06 1.85 40.44
CA ILE A 53 -24.82 1.14 40.73
C ILE A 53 -23.60 2.04 40.55
N VAL A 54 -22.60 1.88 41.41
CA VAL A 54 -21.29 2.50 41.25
C VAL A 54 -20.22 1.42 41.28
N ASN A 55 -19.37 1.40 40.27
CA ASN A 55 -18.25 0.47 40.20
C ASN A 55 -16.94 1.20 40.52
N VAL A 56 -16.35 0.90 41.68
CA VAL A 56 -15.05 1.45 42.09
C VAL A 56 -13.90 0.46 41.93
N CYS A 57 -14.15 -0.69 41.31
CA CYS A 57 -13.14 -1.74 41.11
C CYS A 57 -12.00 -1.32 40.18
N THR A 58 -12.23 -0.36 39.27
CA THR A 58 -11.21 0.14 38.35
C THR A 58 -11.19 1.66 38.32
N LYS A 59 -10.01 2.23 38.12
CA LYS A 59 -9.79 3.65 37.87
C LYS A 59 -9.37 3.86 36.43
N LYS A 60 -9.95 4.84 35.74
CA LYS A 60 -9.51 5.22 34.40
C LYS A 60 -8.31 6.17 34.47
N VAL A 61 -7.25 5.82 33.76
CA VAL A 61 -6.08 6.67 33.56
C VAL A 61 -6.00 7.04 32.09
N TYR A 62 -6.25 8.31 31.79
CA TYR A 62 -6.17 8.88 30.47
C TYR A 62 -4.76 9.37 30.18
N LYS A 63 -4.27 9.02 28.99
CA LYS A 63 -2.96 9.44 28.49
C LYS A 63 -2.97 9.60 26.97
N VAL A 64 -2.20 10.56 26.49
CA VAL A 64 -1.97 10.72 25.06
C VAL A 64 -0.96 9.69 24.62
N ARG A 65 -1.30 8.97 23.53
CA ARG A 65 -0.37 8.06 22.86
C ARG A 65 -0.24 8.43 21.41
N GLU A 66 0.89 8.02 20.87
CA GLU A 66 1.20 8.10 19.45
C GLU A 66 0.90 6.73 18.84
N ILE A 67 0.03 6.72 17.83
CA ILE A 67 -0.31 5.50 17.08
C ILE A 67 0.03 5.66 15.62
N SER A 68 0.18 4.54 14.93
CA SER A 68 0.21 4.54 13.48
C SER A 68 -1.20 4.46 12.91
N LYS A 69 -1.52 5.29 11.92
CA LYS A 69 -2.82 5.21 11.23
C LYS A 69 -2.72 5.60 9.76
N ASN A 70 -3.68 5.13 8.98
CA ASN A 70 -3.92 5.66 7.64
C ASN A 70 -4.68 6.98 7.74
N LEU A 71 -4.24 7.97 6.97
CA LEU A 71 -4.87 9.28 6.86
C LEU A 71 -5.16 9.57 5.40
N ASP A 72 -6.38 9.99 5.09
CA ASP A 72 -6.76 10.44 3.77
C ASP A 72 -6.45 11.94 3.66
N LEU A 73 -5.48 12.29 2.80
CA LEU A 73 -5.01 13.64 2.56
C LEU A 73 -5.65 14.22 1.30
N SER A 74 -5.95 15.51 1.33
CA SER A 74 -6.27 16.30 0.13
C SER A 74 -5.00 16.98 -0.36
N VAL A 75 -4.48 16.54 -1.50
CA VAL A 75 -3.21 16.99 -2.06
C VAL A 75 -3.48 17.82 -3.32
N PRO A 76 -3.28 19.14 -3.30
CA PRO A 76 -3.44 19.97 -4.48
C PRO A 76 -2.22 19.84 -5.41
N VAL A 77 -2.48 19.42 -6.65
CA VAL A 77 -1.50 19.39 -7.74
C VAL A 77 -2.10 20.18 -8.90
N ASP A 78 -1.46 21.31 -9.22
CA ASP A 78 -1.96 22.30 -10.19
C ASP A 78 -3.42 22.70 -9.88
N ASP A 79 -4.35 22.55 -10.82
CA ASP A 79 -5.77 22.88 -10.65
C ASP A 79 -6.64 21.70 -10.16
N THR A 80 -6.03 20.59 -9.75
CA THR A 80 -6.75 19.37 -9.32
C THR A 80 -6.38 18.96 -7.89
N VAL A 81 -7.39 18.59 -7.10
CA VAL A 81 -7.19 18.06 -5.75
C VAL A 81 -7.30 16.53 -5.78
N TYR A 82 -6.24 15.86 -5.35
CA TYR A 82 -6.17 14.40 -5.27
C TYR A 82 -6.42 13.94 -3.83
N SER A 83 -7.22 12.89 -3.66
CA SER A 83 -7.34 12.18 -2.38
C SER A 83 -6.26 11.09 -2.30
N VAL A 84 -5.33 11.22 -1.36
CA VAL A 84 -4.22 10.29 -1.18
C VAL A 84 -4.27 9.70 0.21
N ARG A 85 -4.37 8.37 0.29
CA ARG A 85 -4.22 7.65 1.55
C ARG A 85 -2.74 7.49 1.88
N THR A 86 -2.30 8.07 2.99
CA THR A 86 -0.93 7.95 3.47
C THR A 86 -0.88 7.31 4.86
N TYR A 87 0.22 6.60 5.14
CA TYR A 87 0.46 6.00 6.43
C TYR A 87 1.28 6.95 7.29
N VAL A 88 0.72 7.31 8.44
CA VAL A 88 1.31 8.26 9.38
C VAL A 88 1.77 7.51 10.62
N MET A 89 3.03 7.72 10.98
CA MET A 89 3.57 7.33 12.28
C MET A 89 3.30 8.46 13.28
N ASN A 90 3.06 8.11 14.53
CA ASN A 90 2.96 9.05 15.64
C ASN A 90 1.77 10.01 15.58
N TYR A 91 0.61 9.53 15.11
CA TYR A 91 -0.62 10.30 15.21
C TYR A 91 -1.10 10.33 16.67
N PRO A 92 -1.27 11.52 17.28
CA PRO A 92 -1.65 11.61 18.69
C PRO A 92 -3.12 11.25 18.89
N VAL A 93 -3.38 10.40 19.88
CA VAL A 93 -4.74 9.97 20.28
C VAL A 93 -4.87 9.94 21.79
N LEU A 94 -6.08 10.25 22.27
CA LEU A 94 -6.43 10.02 23.66
C LEU A 94 -6.74 8.54 23.86
N SER A 95 -6.07 7.94 24.84
CA SER A 95 -6.33 6.58 25.26
C SER A 95 -6.62 6.55 26.75
N SER A 96 -7.37 5.54 27.19
CA SER A 96 -7.61 5.24 28.60
C SER A 96 -7.11 3.84 28.93
N GLU A 97 -6.48 3.70 30.10
CA GLU A 97 -6.20 2.41 30.73
C GLU A 97 -7.04 2.26 31.99
N GLU A 98 -7.34 1.02 32.35
CA GLU A 98 -8.02 0.72 33.60
C GLU A 98 -7.02 0.12 34.60
N GLU A 99 -6.90 0.77 35.75
CA GLU A 99 -6.12 0.27 36.88
C GLU A 99 -7.07 -0.37 37.89
N THR A 100 -6.82 -1.63 38.27
CA THR A 100 -7.66 -2.30 39.28
C THR A 100 -7.33 -1.77 40.68
N ILE A 101 -8.37 -1.39 41.42
CA ILE A 101 -8.28 -0.90 42.79
C ILE A 101 -8.62 -2.03 43.75
N TYR A 102 -7.80 -2.19 44.79
CA TYR A 102 -8.07 -3.10 45.89
C TYR A 102 -8.03 -2.37 47.23
N PHE A 103 -9.02 -2.67 48.07
CA PHE A 103 -9.08 -2.25 49.47
C PHE A 103 -8.41 -3.31 50.36
N ASP A 104 -7.71 -2.86 51.39
CA ASP A 104 -7.00 -3.73 52.33
C ASP A 104 -7.76 -4.01 53.62
N HIS A 105 -8.98 -3.48 53.73
CA HIS A 105 -9.98 -3.70 54.76
C HIS A 105 -11.38 -3.53 54.13
N VAL A 106 -12.43 -3.93 54.85
CA VAL A 106 -13.82 -3.62 54.49
C VAL A 106 -14.10 -2.16 54.85
N PRO A 107 -14.27 -1.26 53.85
CA PRO A 107 -14.55 0.14 54.10
C PRO A 107 -15.96 0.32 54.64
N ASP A 108 -16.17 1.32 55.48
CA ASP A 108 -17.50 1.73 55.88
C ASP A 108 -18.19 2.61 54.81
N LYS A 109 -19.44 3.04 55.09
CA LYS A 109 -20.22 3.83 54.13
C LYS A 109 -19.63 5.22 53.88
N GLU A 110 -19.02 5.83 54.90
CA GLU A 110 -18.44 7.18 54.82
C GLU A 110 -17.10 7.12 54.08
N GLU A 111 -16.24 6.16 54.42
CA GLU A 111 -14.99 5.89 53.71
C GLU A 111 -15.23 5.58 52.22
N MET A 112 -16.26 4.78 51.90
CA MET A 112 -16.62 4.47 50.52
C MET A 112 -17.12 5.71 49.77
N TYR A 113 -17.95 6.53 50.41
CA TYR A 113 -18.45 7.77 49.82
C TYR A 113 -17.31 8.73 49.46
N GLU A 114 -16.41 9.00 50.42
CA GLU A 114 -15.25 9.86 50.21
C GLU A 114 -14.32 9.30 49.12
N PHE A 115 -14.13 7.98 49.10
CA PHE A 115 -13.33 7.31 48.08
C PHE A 115 -13.90 7.53 46.67
N ILE A 116 -15.21 7.34 46.49
CA ILE A 116 -15.89 7.56 45.20
C ILE A 116 -15.65 8.98 44.73
N LEU A 117 -15.99 9.99 45.55
CA LEU A 117 -15.86 11.39 45.15
C LEU A 117 -14.42 11.75 44.75
N ARG A 118 -13.44 11.31 45.56
CA ARG A 118 -12.03 11.54 45.28
C ARG A 118 -11.59 10.87 43.97
N LYS A 119 -11.94 9.59 43.77
CA LYS A 119 -11.60 8.82 42.57
C LYS A 119 -12.10 9.54 41.31
N TYR A 120 -13.38 9.88 41.25
CA TYR A 120 -13.96 10.50 40.06
C TYR A 120 -13.46 11.92 39.82
N LYS A 121 -13.19 12.69 40.90
CA LYS A 121 -12.53 13.99 40.78
C LYS A 121 -11.13 13.85 40.15
N GLU A 122 -10.32 12.91 40.65
CA GLU A 122 -8.99 12.64 40.11
C GLU A 122 -9.02 12.16 38.65
N GLU A 123 -9.98 11.28 38.29
CA GLU A 123 -10.17 10.83 36.90
C GLU A 123 -10.54 11.98 35.97
N LYS A 124 -11.45 12.86 36.41
CA LYS A 124 -11.87 14.05 35.66
C LYS A 124 -10.69 15.01 35.46
N GLU A 125 -9.93 15.29 36.51
CA GLU A 125 -8.73 16.14 36.41
C GLU A 125 -7.66 15.53 35.50
N ASN A 126 -7.46 14.21 35.54
CA ASN A 126 -6.54 13.52 34.66
C ASN A 126 -7.02 13.54 33.19
N TYR A 127 -8.33 13.35 32.95
CA TYR A 127 -8.92 13.46 31.62
C TYR A 127 -8.72 14.86 31.02
N GLU A 128 -9.05 15.93 31.76
CA GLU A 128 -8.88 17.30 31.24
C GLU A 128 -7.42 17.64 30.95
N LYS A 129 -6.48 17.16 31.80
CA LYS A 129 -5.03 17.30 31.53
C LYS A 129 -4.61 16.57 30.25
N ALA A 130 -5.01 15.31 30.09
CA ALA A 130 -4.69 14.51 28.91
C ALA A 130 -5.34 15.07 27.63
N LYS A 131 -6.54 15.64 27.74
CA LYS A 131 -7.24 16.31 26.64
C LYS A 131 -6.51 17.58 26.21
N ALA A 132 -6.09 18.43 27.15
CA ALA A 132 -5.31 19.63 26.83
C ALA A 132 -3.95 19.29 26.19
N GLU A 133 -3.29 18.21 26.65
CA GLU A 133 -2.08 17.69 26.02
C GLU A 133 -2.36 17.21 24.58
N LEU A 134 -3.47 16.49 24.36
CA LEU A 134 -3.87 16.02 23.04
C LEU A 134 -4.09 17.19 22.08
N GLU A 135 -4.82 18.22 22.49
CA GLU A 135 -5.09 19.42 21.68
C GLU A 135 -3.78 20.09 21.26
N THR A 136 -2.81 20.17 22.18
CA THR A 136 -1.48 20.72 21.89
C THR A 136 -0.74 19.89 20.84
N LYS A 137 -0.72 18.56 21.00
CA LYS A 137 -0.06 17.64 20.06
C LYS A 137 -0.75 17.58 18.70
N LEU A 138 -2.08 17.65 18.66
CA LEU A 138 -2.84 17.72 17.41
C LEU A 138 -2.51 19.00 16.64
N LYS A 139 -2.43 20.14 17.34
CA LYS A 139 -2.02 21.40 16.72
C LYS A 139 -0.59 21.32 16.16
N GLU A 140 0.35 20.76 16.92
CA GLU A 140 1.71 20.55 16.43
C GLU A 140 1.74 19.63 15.19
N PHE A 141 0.94 18.56 15.20
CA PHE A 141 0.79 17.67 14.06
C PHE A 141 0.24 18.40 12.82
N GLU A 142 -0.81 19.21 12.99
CA GLU A 142 -1.44 19.98 11.92
C GLU A 142 -0.54 21.08 11.35
N GLU A 143 0.23 21.76 12.19
CA GLU A 143 1.09 22.88 11.78
C GLU A 143 2.42 22.40 11.19
N ASN A 144 3.01 21.33 11.71
CA ASN A 144 4.36 20.92 11.34
C ASN A 144 4.41 19.65 10.50
N ILE A 145 3.61 18.63 10.83
CA ILE A 145 3.71 17.29 10.22
C ILE A 145 2.82 17.20 8.97
N LEU A 146 1.58 17.66 9.07
CA LEU A 146 0.60 17.59 7.99
C LEU A 146 1.07 18.30 6.70
N PRO A 147 1.68 19.50 6.72
CA PRO A 147 2.16 20.15 5.52
C PRO A 147 3.32 19.40 4.86
N GLN A 148 4.21 18.79 5.66
CA GLN A 148 5.31 17.97 5.14
C GLN A 148 4.79 16.72 4.43
N LEU A 149 3.78 16.06 5.00
CA LEU A 149 3.12 14.90 4.37
C LEU A 149 2.45 15.30 3.04
N ILE A 150 1.72 16.43 3.03
CA ILE A 150 1.10 16.94 1.80
C ILE A 150 2.15 17.27 0.74
N SER A 151 3.25 17.94 1.11
CA SER A 151 4.34 18.28 0.18
C SER A 151 4.97 17.03 -0.42
N LYS A 152 5.26 16.02 0.41
CA LYS A 152 5.86 14.75 -0.03
C LYS A 152 4.95 13.99 -1.00
N GLU A 153 3.66 13.91 -0.70
CA GLU A 153 2.70 13.25 -1.61
C GLU A 153 2.48 14.06 -2.89
N LYS A 154 2.53 15.40 -2.81
CA LYS A 154 2.48 16.28 -3.99
C LYS A 154 3.62 16.00 -4.96
N GLU A 155 4.86 15.93 -4.46
CA GLU A 155 6.04 15.63 -5.29
C GLU A 155 5.93 14.27 -5.99
N LYS A 156 5.47 13.24 -5.27
CA LYS A 156 5.24 11.91 -5.85
C LYS A 156 4.18 11.93 -6.95
N LEU A 157 3.06 12.62 -6.71
CA LEU A 157 2.00 12.75 -7.71
C LEU A 157 2.49 13.51 -8.95
N GLN A 158 3.20 14.62 -8.77
CA GLN A 158 3.77 15.38 -9.89
C GLN A 158 4.71 14.54 -10.73
N LYS A 159 5.59 13.76 -10.08
CA LYS A 159 6.49 12.85 -10.78
C LYS A 159 5.72 11.81 -11.59
N LYS A 160 4.70 11.19 -11.00
CA LYS A 160 3.86 10.18 -11.67
C LYS A 160 3.12 10.78 -12.88
N ILE A 161 2.54 11.97 -12.72
CA ILE A 161 1.83 12.68 -13.80
C ILE A 161 2.80 12.97 -14.95
N LEU A 162 4.01 13.45 -14.65
CA LEU A 162 5.03 13.73 -15.66
C LEU A 162 5.48 12.46 -16.40
N GLU A 163 5.73 11.36 -15.67
CA GLU A 163 6.08 10.07 -16.26
C GLU A 163 4.98 9.55 -17.19
N GLU A 164 3.71 9.65 -16.78
CA GLU A 164 2.56 9.29 -17.61
C GLU A 164 2.41 10.18 -18.85
N GLN A 165 2.75 11.47 -18.75
CA GLN A 165 2.75 12.39 -19.90
C GLN A 165 3.84 12.02 -20.89
N ILE A 166 5.08 11.81 -20.43
CA ILE A 166 6.21 11.41 -21.27
C ILE A 166 5.90 10.08 -21.99
N GLU A 167 5.34 9.11 -21.28
CA GLU A 167 4.98 7.81 -21.86
C GLU A 167 3.86 7.94 -22.91
N LYS A 168 2.86 8.79 -22.67
CA LYS A 168 1.81 9.09 -23.65
C LYS A 168 2.38 9.78 -24.89
N GLU A 169 3.25 10.77 -24.73
CA GLU A 169 3.91 11.45 -25.83
C GLU A 169 4.78 10.49 -26.65
N LYS A 170 5.51 9.59 -25.98
CA LYS A 170 6.32 8.57 -26.64
C LYS A 170 5.45 7.63 -27.48
N LYS A 171 4.36 7.10 -26.91
CA LYS A 171 3.40 6.26 -27.62
C LYS A 171 2.74 6.97 -28.79
N GLN A 172 2.42 8.26 -28.63
CA GLN A 172 1.84 9.07 -29.69
C GLN A 172 2.82 9.24 -30.85
N LYS A 173 4.09 9.56 -30.57
CA LYS A 173 5.16 9.65 -31.59
C LYS A 173 5.39 8.32 -32.30
N GLU A 174 5.43 7.21 -31.57
CA GLU A 174 5.57 5.87 -32.16
C GLU A 174 4.38 5.51 -33.07
N LEU A 175 3.17 5.89 -32.69
CA LEU A 175 1.97 5.68 -33.50
C LEU A 175 1.98 6.55 -34.76
N GLU A 176 2.43 7.79 -34.66
CA GLU A 176 2.59 8.71 -35.80
C GLU A 176 3.64 8.19 -36.78
N GLU A 177 4.83 7.79 -36.30
CA GLU A 177 5.87 7.18 -37.14
C GLU A 177 5.38 5.90 -37.81
N LYS A 178 4.69 5.03 -37.06
CA LYS A 178 4.08 3.80 -37.61
C LYS A 178 3.08 4.13 -38.71
N LYS A 179 2.22 5.13 -38.52
CA LYS A 179 1.23 5.56 -39.51
C LYS A 179 1.91 6.07 -40.78
N GLU A 180 2.88 6.96 -40.65
CA GLU A 180 3.63 7.51 -41.78
C GLU A 180 4.35 6.42 -42.57
N TRP A 181 4.94 5.46 -41.86
CA TRP A 181 5.62 4.33 -42.49
C TRP A 181 4.63 3.43 -43.26
N ILE A 182 3.49 3.08 -42.64
CA ILE A 182 2.45 2.24 -43.27
C ILE A 182 1.91 2.93 -44.53
N GLU A 183 1.65 4.23 -44.48
CA GLU A 183 1.14 4.99 -45.61
C GLU A 183 2.14 5.02 -46.78
N LYS A 184 3.43 5.24 -46.47
CA LYS A 184 4.49 5.36 -47.48
C LYS A 184 4.94 4.01 -48.06
N TYR A 185 5.02 2.98 -47.24
CA TYR A 185 5.71 1.73 -47.59
C TYR A 185 4.93 0.45 -47.36
N GLY A 186 3.84 0.49 -46.57
CA GLY A 186 3.05 -0.68 -46.24
C GLY A 186 2.34 -1.27 -47.46
N SER A 187 2.01 -2.56 -47.36
CA SER A 187 1.18 -3.25 -48.34
C SER A 187 -0.23 -2.67 -48.36
N GLU A 188 -0.95 -2.87 -49.47
CA GLU A 188 -2.36 -2.45 -49.57
C GLU A 188 -3.25 -3.14 -48.52
N TYR A 189 -2.89 -4.36 -48.11
CA TYR A 189 -3.56 -5.05 -47.02
C TYR A 189 -3.28 -4.40 -45.67
N LEU A 190 -2.01 -4.11 -45.35
CA LEU A 190 -1.62 -3.44 -44.11
C LEU A 190 -2.25 -2.04 -43.98
N LYS A 191 -2.25 -1.26 -45.06
CA LYS A 191 -2.91 0.06 -45.10
C LYS A 191 -4.40 -0.04 -44.79
N LYS A 192 -5.11 -0.96 -45.45
CA LYS A 192 -6.56 -1.16 -45.23
C LYS A 192 -6.84 -1.65 -43.80
N ALA A 193 -6.09 -2.63 -43.32
CA ALA A 193 -6.30 -3.20 -41.99
C ALA A 193 -6.01 -2.16 -40.88
N PHE A 194 -4.95 -1.36 -41.04
CA PHE A 194 -4.63 -0.27 -40.12
C PHE A 194 -5.70 0.84 -40.14
N ALA A 195 -6.21 1.22 -41.32
CA ALA A 195 -7.29 2.20 -41.45
C ALA A 195 -8.60 1.77 -40.80
N GLN A 196 -8.86 0.47 -40.69
CA GLN A 196 -10.03 -0.09 -40.00
C GLN A 196 -9.80 -0.28 -38.49
N GLY A 197 -8.62 0.07 -37.96
CA GLY A 197 -8.32 -0.02 -36.53
C GLY A 197 -7.97 -1.42 -36.03
N PHE A 198 -7.64 -2.36 -36.92
CA PHE A 198 -7.16 -3.68 -36.51
C PHE A 198 -5.74 -3.60 -35.94
N ASP A 199 -5.43 -4.46 -34.96
CA ASP A 199 -4.06 -4.62 -34.48
C ASP A 199 -3.20 -5.30 -35.56
N CYS A 200 -2.48 -4.47 -36.29
CA CYS A 200 -1.59 -4.90 -37.37
C CYS A 200 -0.13 -4.88 -36.94
N GLN A 201 0.19 -4.91 -35.64
CA GLN A 201 1.56 -4.77 -35.16
C GLN A 201 2.49 -5.84 -35.74
N ARG A 202 2.09 -7.12 -35.72
CA ARG A 202 2.91 -8.22 -36.26
C ARG A 202 3.21 -8.06 -37.75
N LEU A 203 2.19 -7.70 -38.54
CA LEU A 203 2.34 -7.50 -39.98
C LEU A 203 3.20 -6.27 -40.29
N TYR A 204 2.99 -5.17 -39.56
CA TYR A 204 3.78 -3.95 -39.69
C TYR A 204 5.28 -4.20 -39.45
N VAL A 205 5.63 -4.89 -38.35
CA VAL A 205 7.04 -5.18 -38.04
C VAL A 205 7.66 -6.09 -39.10
N LYS A 206 6.93 -7.13 -39.56
CA LYS A 206 7.39 -8.02 -40.63
C LYS A 206 7.65 -7.27 -41.94
N GLU A 207 6.70 -6.44 -42.39
CA GLU A 207 6.87 -5.66 -43.62
C GLU A 207 7.99 -4.63 -43.52
N ARG A 208 8.14 -3.99 -42.35
CA ARG A 208 9.19 -3.00 -42.11
C ARG A 208 10.58 -3.63 -42.07
N ALA A 209 10.73 -4.74 -41.34
CA ALA A 209 11.98 -5.50 -41.29
C ALA A 209 12.37 -6.03 -42.67
N ALA A 210 11.43 -6.63 -43.43
CA ALA A 210 11.72 -7.15 -44.77
C ALA A 210 12.20 -6.05 -45.74
N LYS A 211 11.76 -4.81 -45.54
CA LYS A 211 12.15 -3.67 -46.38
C LYS A 211 13.49 -3.05 -45.95
N GLU A 212 13.70 -2.87 -44.64
CA GLU A 212 14.91 -2.24 -44.10
C GLU A 212 16.10 -3.21 -44.01
N PHE A 213 15.82 -4.49 -43.77
CA PHE A 213 16.80 -5.57 -43.59
C PHE A 213 16.40 -6.81 -44.40
N PRO A 214 16.60 -6.81 -45.73
CA PRO A 214 16.29 -7.96 -46.57
C PRO A 214 17.04 -9.22 -46.10
N GLY A 215 16.30 -10.32 -45.96
CA GLY A 215 16.83 -11.62 -45.50
C GLY A 215 16.86 -11.79 -43.98
N PHE A 216 16.46 -10.79 -43.20
CA PHE A 216 16.24 -10.94 -41.77
C PHE A 216 14.80 -11.38 -41.47
N ILE A 217 14.67 -12.24 -40.46
CA ILE A 217 13.43 -12.77 -39.92
C ILE A 217 13.15 -12.05 -38.60
N VAL A 218 11.91 -11.61 -38.39
CA VAL A 218 11.49 -10.97 -37.14
C VAL A 218 11.15 -12.03 -36.11
N ASP A 219 11.85 -12.01 -34.97
CA ASP A 219 11.41 -12.71 -33.78
C ASP A 219 10.39 -11.85 -33.01
N PHE A 220 9.14 -11.93 -33.43
CA PHE A 220 8.09 -11.08 -32.88
C PHE A 220 7.70 -11.46 -31.44
N ASP A 221 7.81 -12.75 -31.12
CA ASP A 221 7.32 -13.36 -29.89
C ASP A 221 8.47 -13.68 -28.90
N ASP A 222 9.72 -13.27 -29.22
CA ASP A 222 10.94 -13.54 -28.44
C ASP A 222 11.09 -15.04 -28.13
N ARG A 223 10.95 -15.85 -29.17
CA ARG A 223 10.96 -17.32 -29.06
C ARG A 223 12.27 -17.94 -29.51
N VAL A 224 13.09 -17.26 -30.29
CA VAL A 224 14.32 -17.84 -30.82
C VAL A 224 15.35 -17.96 -29.69
N SER A 225 16.04 -19.11 -29.63
CA SER A 225 17.08 -19.38 -28.63
C SER A 225 18.44 -19.46 -29.29
N TRP A 226 19.46 -18.87 -28.64
CA TRP A 226 20.82 -18.87 -29.15
C TRP A 226 21.89 -18.86 -28.04
N LYS A 227 23.13 -19.13 -28.43
CA LYS A 227 24.34 -19.07 -27.60
C LYS A 227 25.36 -18.11 -28.21
N GLU A 228 26.32 -17.67 -27.41
CA GLU A 228 27.45 -16.87 -27.92
C GLU A 228 28.30 -17.68 -28.92
N ARG A 229 28.78 -16.99 -29.97
CA ARG A 229 29.64 -17.58 -30.99
C ARG A 229 31.08 -17.06 -30.87
N SER A 230 32.02 -17.93 -30.50
CA SER A 230 33.43 -17.51 -30.29
C SER A 230 34.26 -17.40 -31.57
N CYS A 231 33.88 -18.06 -32.65
CA CYS A 231 34.59 -18.03 -33.94
C CYS A 231 33.57 -17.90 -35.08
N PRO A 232 33.14 -16.66 -35.40
CA PRO A 232 32.16 -16.42 -36.45
C PRO A 232 32.73 -16.70 -37.84
N SER A 233 31.90 -17.11 -38.80
CA SER A 233 32.30 -17.15 -40.20
C SER A 233 32.64 -15.76 -40.72
N GLU A 234 33.45 -15.69 -41.79
CA GLU A 234 33.83 -14.42 -42.44
C GLU A 234 32.60 -13.63 -42.91
N GLN A 235 31.59 -14.33 -43.45
CA GLN A 235 30.36 -13.69 -43.93
C GLN A 235 29.51 -13.10 -42.79
N ALA A 236 29.32 -13.84 -41.69
CA ALA A 236 28.56 -13.36 -40.53
C ALA A 236 29.29 -12.21 -39.82
N LEU A 237 30.62 -12.29 -39.73
CA LEU A 237 31.45 -11.23 -39.14
C LEU A 237 31.37 -9.93 -39.95
N GLU A 238 31.50 -10.00 -41.28
CA GLU A 238 31.37 -8.81 -42.14
C GLU A 238 30.00 -8.15 -42.03
N GLU A 239 28.92 -8.95 -42.02
CA GLU A 239 27.56 -8.41 -41.91
C GLU A 239 27.36 -7.72 -40.55
N MET A 240 27.79 -8.35 -39.46
CA MET A 240 27.72 -7.77 -38.12
C MET A 240 28.52 -6.46 -38.03
N ILE A 241 29.71 -6.39 -38.63
CA ILE A 241 30.49 -5.14 -38.71
C ILE A 241 29.73 -4.06 -39.47
N LYS A 242 29.18 -4.37 -40.65
CA LYS A 242 28.38 -3.43 -41.46
C LYS A 242 27.17 -2.90 -40.69
N LEU A 243 26.54 -3.73 -39.87
CA LEU A 243 25.40 -3.33 -39.02
C LEU A 243 25.84 -2.44 -37.86
N LYS A 244 26.95 -2.77 -37.18
CA LYS A 244 27.52 -1.92 -36.12
C LYS A 244 27.97 -0.56 -36.64
N GLU A 245 28.56 -0.50 -37.83
CA GLU A 245 28.94 0.77 -38.49
C GLU A 245 27.74 1.67 -38.79
N LYS A 246 26.57 1.07 -39.03
CA LYS A 246 25.29 1.80 -39.19
C LYS A 246 24.63 2.17 -37.86
N GLY A 247 25.24 1.81 -36.72
CA GLY A 247 24.76 2.11 -35.39
C GLY A 247 23.76 1.10 -34.80
N TYR A 248 23.63 -0.08 -35.41
CA TYR A 248 22.77 -1.14 -34.87
C TYR A 248 23.50 -1.97 -33.81
N ASP A 249 22.77 -2.40 -32.79
CA ASP A 249 23.24 -3.38 -31.81
C ASP A 249 23.13 -4.78 -32.43
N ALA A 250 24.21 -5.24 -33.06
CA ALA A 250 24.24 -6.50 -33.80
C ALA A 250 25.26 -7.48 -33.23
N ASP A 251 24.93 -8.77 -33.14
CA ASP A 251 25.82 -9.82 -32.67
C ASP A 251 25.81 -11.03 -33.59
N VAL A 252 26.91 -11.79 -33.62
CA VAL A 252 26.92 -13.13 -34.21
C VAL A 252 26.64 -14.15 -33.10
N VAL A 253 25.63 -14.99 -33.31
CA VAL A 253 25.17 -15.98 -32.34
C VAL A 253 25.08 -17.36 -33.00
N TRP A 254 25.04 -18.39 -32.16
CA TRP A 254 24.73 -19.76 -32.58
C TRP A 254 23.28 -20.07 -32.22
N VAL A 255 22.39 -20.07 -33.21
CA VAL A 255 20.96 -20.29 -32.99
C VAL A 255 20.72 -21.76 -32.76
N THR A 256 20.15 -22.09 -31.60
CA THR A 256 19.88 -23.47 -31.18
C THR A 256 18.45 -23.88 -31.47
N TRP A 257 17.53 -22.92 -31.62
CA TRP A 257 16.13 -23.21 -31.91
C TRP A 257 15.42 -22.01 -32.53
N VAL A 258 14.65 -22.26 -33.60
CA VAL A 258 13.75 -21.28 -34.24
C VAL A 258 12.35 -21.89 -34.34
N PRO A 259 11.28 -21.18 -33.95
CA PRO A 259 9.90 -21.63 -34.15
C PRO A 259 9.58 -22.00 -35.60
N ALA A 260 8.80 -23.06 -35.81
CA ALA A 260 8.38 -23.51 -37.14
C ALA A 260 7.66 -22.41 -37.93
N ASP A 261 6.86 -21.56 -37.27
CA ASP A 261 6.14 -20.44 -37.90
C ASP A 261 7.05 -19.31 -38.41
N LEU A 262 8.34 -19.33 -38.05
CA LEU A 262 9.36 -18.41 -38.56
C LEU A 262 10.18 -19.01 -39.71
N GLN A 263 10.11 -20.33 -39.94
CA GLN A 263 10.83 -21.03 -41.00
C GLN A 263 10.00 -21.24 -42.27
N GLY A 264 8.67 -21.08 -42.19
CA GLY A 264 7.78 -21.11 -43.36
C GLY A 264 7.38 -22.52 -43.83
N GLU A 265 7.50 -23.53 -42.97
CA GLU A 265 7.17 -24.93 -43.27
C GLU A 265 5.98 -25.44 -42.44
N ASP A 266 5.16 -26.32 -43.05
CA ASP A 266 3.99 -26.94 -42.41
C ASP A 266 4.43 -27.83 -41.22
N GLU A 267 3.66 -27.79 -40.12
CA GLU A 267 3.97 -28.28 -38.76
C GLU A 267 4.30 -29.79 -38.60
N GLU A 268 4.37 -30.58 -39.67
CA GLU A 268 4.64 -32.02 -39.59
C GLU A 268 6.14 -32.31 -39.59
N TYR A 269 6.74 -32.32 -38.39
CA TYR A 269 8.08 -32.85 -38.07
C TYR A 269 9.27 -32.08 -38.67
N TYR A 270 9.53 -30.86 -38.17
CA TYR A 270 10.77 -30.16 -38.48
C TYR A 270 11.82 -30.26 -37.37
N GLU A 271 12.98 -30.83 -37.70
CA GLU A 271 14.18 -30.83 -36.86
C GLU A 271 15.06 -29.66 -37.30
N PHE A 272 15.05 -28.56 -36.53
CA PHE A 272 15.89 -27.39 -36.84
C PHE A 272 17.35 -27.72 -36.62
N GLU A 273 18.17 -27.61 -37.67
CA GLU A 273 19.61 -27.70 -37.56
C GLU A 273 20.16 -26.39 -36.98
N GLU A 274 20.80 -26.50 -35.81
CA GLU A 274 21.49 -25.37 -35.18
C GLU A 274 22.52 -24.78 -36.14
N GLN A 275 22.49 -23.47 -36.32
CA GLN A 275 23.36 -22.80 -37.28
C GLN A 275 23.76 -21.40 -36.82
N GLU A 276 24.70 -20.80 -37.53
CA GLU A 276 25.18 -19.46 -37.21
C GLU A 276 24.16 -18.41 -37.67
N ALA A 277 24.05 -17.32 -36.92
CA ALA A 277 23.18 -16.22 -37.30
C ALA A 277 23.74 -14.88 -36.89
N VAL A 278 23.32 -13.84 -37.60
CA VAL A 278 23.48 -12.45 -37.19
C VAL A 278 22.15 -11.96 -36.62
N VAL A 279 22.19 -11.40 -35.40
CA VAL A 279 21.02 -10.85 -34.71
C VAL A 279 21.17 -9.35 -34.59
N ILE A 280 20.11 -8.59 -34.89
CA ILE A 280 19.98 -7.16 -34.54
C ILE A 280 19.02 -7.07 -33.36
N ARG A 281 19.51 -6.59 -32.23
CA ARG A 281 18.72 -6.47 -31.00
C ARG A 281 17.89 -5.20 -30.97
N ASN A 282 16.77 -5.25 -30.25
CA ASN A 282 15.98 -4.07 -29.90
C ASN A 282 15.51 -3.25 -31.11
N TYR A 283 15.25 -3.93 -32.23
CA TYR A 283 14.65 -3.35 -33.42
C TYR A 283 13.25 -2.80 -33.09
N LEU A 284 13.01 -1.54 -33.48
CA LEU A 284 11.84 -0.75 -33.09
C LEU A 284 11.59 -0.73 -31.57
N GLY A 285 12.67 -0.80 -30.78
CA GLY A 285 12.61 -0.70 -29.32
C GLY A 285 12.09 -1.95 -28.62
N LYS A 286 11.90 -3.08 -29.32
CA LYS A 286 11.36 -4.30 -28.71
C LYS A 286 11.76 -5.62 -29.36
N TYR A 287 11.87 -5.69 -30.68
CA TYR A 287 11.95 -6.96 -31.41
C TYR A 287 13.38 -7.30 -31.79
N ASP A 288 13.69 -8.56 -31.98
CA ASP A 288 14.98 -8.99 -32.51
C ASP A 288 14.84 -9.43 -33.97
N LEU A 289 15.81 -9.08 -34.80
CA LEU A 289 15.89 -9.50 -36.20
C LEU A 289 17.00 -10.52 -36.36
N ILE A 290 16.76 -11.61 -37.09
CA ILE A 290 17.68 -12.74 -37.17
C ILE A 290 17.90 -13.13 -38.62
N LYS A 291 19.17 -13.28 -39.02
CA LYS A 291 19.55 -13.78 -40.35
C LYS A 291 20.45 -15.00 -40.19
N LEU A 292 19.96 -16.14 -40.64
CA LEU A 292 20.65 -17.44 -40.59
C LEU A 292 21.70 -17.55 -41.71
N TYR A 293 22.80 -18.27 -41.46
CA TYR A 293 23.94 -18.49 -42.36
C TYR A 293 24.33 -19.97 -42.44
#